data_AF-A0A931YKF4-F1
#
_entry.id   AF-A0A931YKF4-F1
#
_cell.length_a   1.000
_cell.length_b   1.000
_cell.length_c   1.000
_cell.angle_alpha   90.00
_cell.angle_beta   90.00
_cell.angle_gamma   90.00
#
_symmetry.space_group_name_H-M   'P 1'
#
loop_
_entity.id
_entity.type
_entity.pdbx_description
1 polymer ?
#
loop_
_entity_poly.entity_id
_entity_poly.type
_entity_poly.pdbx_seq_one_letter_code
_entity_poly.pdbx_strand_id
1 'polypeptide(L)' 'MECDPRGVSARPELCRQLDIRAYPTWVIGVHRVEGLMSLDELARLSGFRFATRTGS' A
#
# COMPACT_ATOMS: atom_id res chain seq x y z
N MET A 1 0.72 -7.16 -3.87
CA MET A 1 1.21 -8.21 -4.79
C MET A 1 2.57 -7.77 -5.32
N GLU A 2 3.32 -8.65 -5.98
CA GLU A 2 4.59 -8.29 -6.60
C GLU A 2 4.38 -7.99 -8.10
N CYS A 3 4.93 -6.87 -8.59
CA CYS A 3 4.73 -6.37 -9.95
C CYS A 3 5.93 -6.59 -10.88
N ASP A 4 7.15 -6.77 -10.36
CA ASP A 4 8.31 -7.15 -11.17
C ASP A 4 8.17 -8.62 -11.58
N PRO A 5 8.15 -8.98 -12.88
CA PRO A 5 8.07 -10.37 -13.33
C PRO A 5 9.22 -11.26 -12.84
N ARG A 6 10.34 -10.67 -12.39
CA ARG A 6 11.48 -11.38 -11.79
C ARG A 6 11.34 -11.60 -10.29
N GLY A 7 10.30 -11.03 -9.67
CA GLY A 7 10.02 -11.17 -8.24
C GLY A 7 9.41 -12.52 -7.85
N VAL A 8 9.48 -12.84 -6.56
CA VAL A 8 8.91 -14.08 -6.03
C VAL A 8 7.38 -14.01 -6.07
N SER A 9 6.74 -15.02 -6.66
CA SER A 9 5.28 -15.11 -6.79
C SER A 9 4.65 -13.86 -7.46
N ALA A 10 5.37 -13.29 -8.44
CA ALA A 10 4.97 -12.10 -9.16
C ALA A 10 3.62 -12.25 -9.88
N ARG A 11 2.88 -11.14 -9.94
CA ARG A 11 1.60 -10.98 -10.63
C ARG A 11 1.58 -9.71 -11.50
N PRO A 12 2.51 -9.56 -12.47
CA PRO A 12 2.63 -8.35 -13.28
C PRO A 12 1.37 -8.03 -14.10
N GLU A 13 0.61 -9.06 -14.52
CA GLU A 13 -0.68 -8.89 -15.20
C GLU A 13 -1.69 -8.15 -14.31
N LEU A 14 -1.80 -8.53 -13.04
CA LEU A 14 -2.70 -7.87 -12.09
C LEU A 14 -2.30 -6.40 -11.89
N CYS A 15 -1.00 -6.10 -11.86
CA CYS A 15 -0.53 -4.72 -11.77
C CYS A 15 -0.92 -3.88 -12.99
N ARG A 16 -0.82 -4.44 -14.21
CA ARG A 16 -1.29 -3.78 -15.44
C ARG A 16 -2.81 -3.59 -15.45
N GLN A 17 -3.56 -4.60 -15.03
CA GLN A 17 -5.03 -4.52 -14.94
C GLN A 17 -5.50 -3.44 -13.96
N LEU A 18 -4.72 -3.20 -12.90
CA LEU A 18 -4.96 -2.16 -11.90
C LEU A 18 -4.34 -0.80 -12.27
N ASP A 19 -3.78 -0.65 -13.47
CA ASP A 19 -3.12 0.58 -13.95
C ASP A 19 -2.01 1.08 -13.01
N ILE A 20 -1.21 0.17 -12.44
CA ILE A 20 -0.06 0.54 -11.61
C ILE A 20 1.06 1.05 -12.53
N ARG A 21 1.35 2.35 -12.45
CA ARG A 21 2.32 3.05 -13.31
C ARG A 21 3.59 3.49 -12.56
N ALA A 22 3.55 3.53 -11.23
CA ALA A 22 4.66 3.94 -10.38
C ALA A 22 4.75 3.04 -9.15
N TYR A 23 5.96 2.92 -8.60
CA TYR A 23 6.20 2.19 -7.36
C TYR A 23 6.74 3.13 -6.26
N PRO A 24 6.31 2.95 -5.00
CA PRO A 24 5.14 2.17 -4.60
C PRO A 24 3.83 2.84 -5.03
N THR A 25 2.75 2.06 -5.16
CA THR A 25 1.37 2.56 -5.27
C THR A 25 0.53 1.91 -4.19
N TRP A 26 -0.24 2.72 -3.46
CA TRP A 26 -1.14 2.29 -2.40
C TRP A 26 -2.59 2.35 -2.90
N VAL A 27 -3.31 1.24 -2.74
CA VAL A 27 -4.77 1.18 -2.92
C VAL A 27 -5.37 0.75 -1.58
N ILE A 28 -5.99 1.69 -0.87
CA ILE A 28 -6.52 1.52 0.49
C ILE A 28 -7.97 2.02 0.51
N GLY A 29 -8.93 1.11 0.55
CA GLY A 29 -10.35 1.46 0.40
C GLY A 29 -10.61 2.15 -0.93
N VAL A 30 -11.11 3.39 -0.89
CA VAL A 30 -11.35 4.24 -2.08
C VAL A 30 -10.15 5.09 -2.48
N HIS A 31 -9.07 5.07 -1.70
CA HIS A 31 -7.90 5.92 -1.92
C HIS A 31 -6.86 5.20 -2.80
N ARG A 32 -6.38 5.91 -3.83
CA ARG A 32 -5.21 5.53 -4.63
C ARG A 32 -4.17 6.64 -4.52
N VAL A 33 -2.96 6.30 -4.06
CA VAL A 33 -1.85 7.25 -3.89
C VAL A 33 -0.56 6.62 -4.43
N GLU A 34 0.22 7.37 -5.18
CA GLU A 34 1.52 6.97 -5.71
C GLU A 34 2.64 7.61 -4.89
N GLY A 35 3.73 6.87 -4.67
CA GLY A 35 4.90 7.33 -3.94
C GLY A 35 4.95 6.87 -2.47
N LEU A 36 6.05 7.25 -1.82
CA LEU A 36 6.28 6.94 -0.41
C LEU A 36 5.28 7.68 0.47
N MET A 37 4.81 7.01 1.52
CA MET A 37 3.91 7.56 2.52
C MET A 37 4.46 7.25 3.91
N SER A 38 4.29 8.20 4.84
CA SER A 38 4.58 8.00 6.25
C SER A 38 3.58 7.02 6.88
N LEU A 39 3.96 6.43 8.02
CA LEU A 39 3.07 5.53 8.76
C LEU A 39 1.80 6.23 9.25
N ASP A 40 1.88 7.51 9.62
CA ASP A 40 0.72 8.29 10.04
C ASP A 40 -0.28 8.52 8.89
N GLU A 41 0.23 8.79 7.68
CA GLU A 41 -0.63 8.92 6.50
C GLU A 41 -1.32 7.59 6.16
N LEU A 42 -0.58 6.48 6.21
CA LEU A 42 -1.13 5.15 6.00
C LEU A 42 -2.17 4.79 7.08
N ALA A 43 -1.93 5.14 8.34
CA ALA A 43 -2.87 4.92 9.43
C ALA A 43 -4.18 5.70 9.20
N ARG A 44 -4.07 6.96 8.78
CA ARG A 44 -5.24 7.79 8.43
C ARG A 44 -6.05 7.20 7.28
N LEU A 45 -5.39 6.74 6.20
CA LEU A 45 -6.08 6.17 5.04
C LEU A 45 -6.72 4.81 5.34
N SER A 46 -6.09 3.99 6.18
CA SER A 46 -6.59 2.66 6.54
C SER A 46 -7.60 2.66 7.69
N GLY A 47 -7.76 3.78 8.39
CA GLY A 47 -8.52 3.84 9.64
C GLY A 47 -7.84 3.11 10.80
N PHE A 48 -6.57 2.73 10.65
CA PHE A 48 -5.78 2.11 11.70
C PHE A 48 -5.56 3.09 12.85
N ARG A 49 -5.70 2.60 14.08
CA ARG A 49 -5.44 3.36 15.30
C ARG A 49 -4.25 2.75 16.02
N PHE A 50 -3.23 3.55 16.27
CA PHE A 50 -2.13 3.14 17.12
C PHE A 50 -2.68 2.80 18.51
N ALA A 51 -2.36 1.61 19.00
CA ALA A 51 -2.67 1.25 20.37
C ALA A 51 -1.92 2.20 21.30
N THR A 52 -2.64 3.04 22.03
CA THR A 52 -2.05 3.74 23.16
C THR A 52 -1.73 2.69 24.20
N ARG A 53 -0.44 2.43 24.44
CA ARG A 53 -0.04 1.62 25.59
C ARG A 53 -0.35 2.44 26.83
N THR A 54 -1.52 2.21 27.44
CA THR A 54 -1.83 2.70 28.78
C THR A 54 -0.73 2.20 29.70
N GLY A 55 0.02 3.13 30.30
CA GLY A 55 1.04 2.80 31.28
C GLY A 55 0.44 2.01 32.43
N SER A 56 1.12 0.93 32.83
CA SER A 56 0.96 0.29 34.14
C SER A 56 1.39 1.23 35.26
#